data_AF-A0A8D0L2Z8-F1
#
_entry.id   AF-A0A8D0L2Z8-F1
#
_cell.length_a   1.000
_cell.length_b   1.000
_cell.length_c   1.000
_cell.angle_alpha   90.00
_cell.angle_beta   90.00
_cell.angle_gamma   90.00
#
_symmetry.space_group_name_H-M   'P 1'
#
loop_
_entity.id
_entity.type
_entity.pdbx_description
1 polymer ?
#
loop_
_entity_poly.entity_id
_entity_poly.type
_entity_poly.pdbx_seq_one_letter_code
_entity_poly.pdbx_strand_id
1 'polypeptide(L)'
;YNTYTQTMRKKNKHTIRDVRDIFGVNDSPVSNKYTILVLPVPVNCGLDKDSSSVTEELSFEVSFSESITEVPTHREQTKNQRFKKDDSALPKFIVRKSRYGLTEVGDLSLEDMKKIRYLSLIELTAFYDALGIELKRNRTERVKGRENGLFGVPLTLLLENDQKKVPGTKIPLIFQKLLLKLEETGLETEGILRVPGSASRVKTIHQEIESNFHDDTFDWDQVRNNDAAGLLKMFIRELPNPLFTVEYLPAFIMLVKLQLQALHLLIMLLPDANRDTAKALLQFLKKVVANEAKNKMNLWNVSMIVAPNLFIYKGKRANQEEMQTAATTAHIVRLLIRYQDILWTVPSFLISQVRKMNEAAMNNTKRQLMFDKGVRRLLRRKTMERERPEKIESDIPEGVIRVYAPLHSKVSMAIQLNSRTKAKDILARFNYENSHGSPRKTNVQIQCLHEIGGNIGEYCFQSTFLNTALTQK
;
A
#
# COMPACT_ATOMS: atom_id res chain seq x y z
N TYR A 1 45.92 8.95 -39.77
CA TYR A 1 44.63 9.58 -39.42
C TYR A 1 44.06 8.89 -38.18
N ASN A 2 44.42 9.32 -36.96
CA ASN A 2 43.74 8.90 -35.71
C ASN A 2 44.21 9.73 -34.51
N THR A 3 44.01 11.05 -34.56
CA THR A 3 44.29 11.96 -33.43
C THR A 3 43.42 13.21 -33.55
N TYR A 4 42.11 13.08 -33.28
CA TYR A 4 41.27 14.26 -33.01
C TYR A 4 40.07 14.03 -32.07
N THR A 5 39.75 12.78 -31.71
CA THR A 5 38.54 12.48 -30.89
C THR A 5 38.81 12.11 -29.42
N GLN A 6 40.02 12.35 -28.90
CA GLN A 6 40.37 12.03 -27.50
C GLN A 6 40.55 13.22 -26.53
N THR A 7 40.31 14.48 -26.93
CA THR A 7 40.68 15.65 -26.09
C THR A 7 39.52 16.50 -25.53
N MET A 8 38.26 16.04 -25.54
CA MET A 8 37.14 16.84 -24.96
C MET A 8 36.26 16.13 -23.91
N ARG A 9 36.65 14.94 -23.42
CA ARG A 9 35.87 14.21 -22.37
C ARG A 9 36.50 14.17 -20.97
N LYS A 10 37.60 14.87 -20.71
CA LYS A 10 38.33 14.78 -19.43
C LYS A 10 38.39 16.04 -18.56
N LYS A 11 37.61 17.10 -18.83
CA LYS A 11 37.67 18.35 -18.04
C LYS A 11 36.34 18.88 -17.48
N ASN A 12 35.32 18.05 -17.29
CA ASN A 12 34.14 18.46 -16.51
C ASN A 12 33.51 17.29 -15.74
N LYS A 13 34.29 16.67 -14.85
CA LYS A 13 33.75 15.76 -13.83
C LYS A 13 33.35 16.62 -12.64
N HIS A 14 32.09 17.03 -12.56
CA HIS A 14 31.56 17.63 -11.34
C HIS A 14 31.68 16.60 -10.21
N THR A 15 32.18 17.04 -9.06
CA THR A 15 32.26 16.23 -7.85
C THR A 15 30.85 15.76 -7.47
N ILE A 16 30.73 14.45 -7.20
CA ILE A 16 29.49 13.84 -6.72
C ILE A 16 29.16 14.52 -5.38
N ARG A 17 28.01 15.17 -5.27
CA ARG A 17 27.54 15.77 -4.02
C ARG A 17 27.16 14.68 -3.03
N ASP A 18 27.50 14.88 -1.76
CA ASP A 18 27.08 14.00 -0.68
C ASP A 18 25.56 14.18 -0.48
N VAL A 19 24.85 13.10 -0.13
CA VAL A 19 23.40 13.12 0.13
C VAL A 19 23.07 14.06 1.30
N ARG A 20 24.03 14.26 2.22
CA ARG A 20 23.93 15.23 3.33
C ARG A 20 23.77 16.68 2.87
N ASP A 21 24.27 17.03 1.69
CA ASP A 21 24.17 18.39 1.12
C ASP A 21 22.76 18.71 0.59
N ILE A 22 21.90 17.70 0.44
CA ILE A 22 20.48 17.87 0.06
C ILE A 22 19.65 18.32 1.28
N PHE A 23 20.13 18.02 2.49
CA PHE A 23 19.49 18.34 3.76
C PHE A 23 20.11 19.56 4.47
N GLY A 24 20.76 20.46 3.71
CA GLY A 24 21.47 21.61 4.25
C GLY A 24 20.65 22.43 5.25
N VAL A 25 21.02 22.28 6.52
CA VAL A 25 20.72 23.19 7.63
C VAL A 25 21.36 24.54 7.28
N ASN A 26 20.56 25.61 7.24
CA ASN A 26 21.12 26.96 7.24
C ASN A 26 21.75 27.20 8.62
N ASP A 27 23.07 27.11 8.70
CA ASP A 27 23.82 27.65 9.83
C ASP A 27 23.68 29.18 9.85
N SER A 28 23.01 29.69 10.88
CA SER A 28 23.12 31.07 11.34
C SER A 28 22.95 31.06 12.86
N PRO A 29 23.84 31.73 13.62
CA PRO A 29 23.94 31.52 15.05
C PRO A 29 22.83 32.29 15.77
N VAL A 30 21.87 31.58 16.36
CA VAL A 30 20.91 32.19 17.27
C VAL A 30 21.07 31.58 18.65
N SER A 31 21.46 32.45 19.57
CA SER A 31 21.63 32.28 21.01
C SER A 31 20.77 31.19 21.65
N ASN A 32 21.44 30.18 22.21
CA ASN A 32 20.87 29.19 23.11
C ASN A 32 20.31 29.87 24.38
N LYS A 33 18.98 29.99 24.46
CA LYS A 33 18.26 30.01 25.73
C LYS A 33 16.88 29.39 25.54
N TYR A 34 16.76 28.07 25.63
CA TYR A 34 15.51 27.45 26.04
C TYR A 34 15.76 26.30 27.04
N THR A 35 15.02 26.44 28.12
CA THR A 35 14.97 25.71 29.38
C THR A 35 14.82 24.21 29.19
N ILE A 36 15.67 23.45 29.89
CA ILE A 36 15.54 22.01 30.06
C ILE A 36 14.24 21.75 30.85
N LEU A 37 13.21 21.22 30.19
CA LEU A 37 12.14 20.53 30.89
C LEU A 37 12.61 19.09 31.13
N VAL A 38 13.24 18.89 32.27
CA VAL A 38 13.47 17.55 32.85
C VAL A 38 12.11 17.00 33.24
N LEU A 39 11.66 15.95 32.54
CA LEU A 39 10.67 15.02 33.11
C LEU A 39 11.41 13.79 33.65
N PRO A 40 10.91 13.20 34.75
CA PRO A 40 11.74 12.46 35.69
C PRO A 40 11.98 11.01 35.28
N VAL A 41 13.17 10.53 35.63
CA VAL A 41 13.57 9.12 35.65
C VAL A 41 12.59 8.29 36.49
N PRO A 42 12.14 7.10 36.07
CA PRO A 42 11.33 6.25 36.93
C PRO A 42 12.22 5.54 37.96
N VAL A 43 11.82 5.68 39.22
CA VAL A 43 12.36 4.95 40.36
C VAL A 43 11.82 3.52 40.34
N ASN A 44 12.72 2.58 40.62
CA ASN A 44 12.52 1.15 40.74
C ASN A 44 11.57 0.80 41.91
N CYS A 45 10.60 -0.10 41.70
CA CYS A 45 9.96 -1.03 42.66
C CYS A 45 8.71 -1.58 41.94
N GLY A 46 8.63 -2.87 41.64
CA GLY A 46 8.17 -3.88 42.58
C GLY A 46 7.11 -4.72 41.88
N LEU A 47 7.05 -6.00 42.21
CA LEU A 47 6.13 -7.00 41.65
C LEU A 47 4.67 -6.52 41.74
N ASP A 48 3.98 -6.42 40.60
CA ASP A 48 2.53 -6.58 40.58
C ASP A 48 2.09 -7.40 39.36
N LYS A 49 1.41 -8.51 39.69
CA LYS A 49 0.62 -9.32 38.79
C LYS A 49 -0.66 -8.53 38.49
N ASP A 50 -0.73 -7.86 37.35
CA ASP A 50 -1.99 -7.61 36.65
C ASP A 50 -1.66 -7.28 35.19
N SER A 51 -1.96 -8.20 34.28
CA SER A 51 -1.72 -8.05 32.85
C SER A 51 -2.79 -7.16 32.21
N SER A 52 -2.72 -5.86 32.44
CA SER A 52 -3.48 -4.89 31.64
C SER A 52 -2.80 -4.72 30.28
N SER A 53 -3.53 -4.95 29.19
CA SER A 53 -3.03 -4.76 27.81
C SER A 53 -2.46 -3.34 27.65
N VAL A 54 -1.16 -3.21 27.37
CA VAL A 54 -0.52 -1.91 27.11
C VAL A 54 -1.13 -1.31 25.84
N THR A 55 -1.60 -0.07 25.94
CA THR A 55 -2.09 0.69 24.78
C THR A 55 -0.90 1.46 24.22
N GLU A 56 -0.55 1.17 22.98
CA GLU A 56 0.56 1.80 22.28
C GLU A 56 0.03 2.78 21.23
N GLU A 57 0.67 3.94 21.13
CA GLU A 57 0.30 4.95 20.16
C GLU A 57 1.19 4.86 18.93
N LEU A 58 0.56 4.74 17.76
CA LEU A 58 1.27 4.67 16.49
C LEU A 58 1.28 6.06 15.84
N SER A 59 2.44 6.72 15.85
CA SER A 59 2.62 8.00 15.16
C SER A 59 2.88 7.79 13.68
N PHE A 60 2.09 8.47 12.84
CA PHE A 60 2.27 8.50 11.38
C PHE A 60 2.86 9.82 10.87
N GLU A 61 3.19 10.75 11.76
CA GLU A 61 3.74 12.07 11.41
C GLU A 61 5.25 12.03 11.20
N VAL A 62 5.95 11.16 11.93
CA VAL A 62 7.40 10.98 11.86
C VAL A 62 7.71 9.71 11.07
N SER A 63 8.83 9.71 10.35
CA SER A 63 9.30 8.50 9.68
C SER A 63 9.58 7.39 10.71
N PHE A 64 9.36 6.13 10.33
CA PHE A 64 9.55 5.02 11.27
C PHE A 64 11.02 4.86 11.64
N SER A 65 11.93 5.15 10.71
CA SER A 65 13.37 5.14 10.92
C SER A 65 13.82 6.19 11.94
N GLU A 66 13.26 7.41 11.91
CA GLU A 66 13.54 8.46 12.89
C GLU A 66 12.95 8.18 14.28
N SER A 67 11.90 7.35 14.36
CA SER A 67 11.27 6.99 15.63
C SER A 67 12.08 6.01 16.49
N ILE A 68 13.18 5.46 15.95
CA ILE A 68 14.06 4.54 16.67
C ILE A 68 15.02 5.33 17.57
N THR A 69 14.77 5.29 18.88
CA THR A 69 15.60 5.97 19.88
C THR A 69 16.62 5.05 20.57
N GLU A 70 16.41 3.73 20.53
CA GLU A 70 17.30 2.73 21.12
C GLU A 70 17.50 1.54 20.16
N VAL A 71 18.76 1.19 19.87
CA VAL A 71 19.09 -0.02 19.10
C VAL A 71 19.00 -1.23 20.04
N PRO A 72 18.13 -2.23 19.78
CA PRO A 72 18.03 -3.40 20.65
C PRO A 72 19.35 -4.18 20.68
N THR A 73 19.87 -4.47 21.88
CA THR A 73 21.10 -5.28 21.99
C THR A 73 20.87 -6.71 21.49
N HIS A 74 21.88 -7.29 20.81
CA HIS A 74 21.82 -8.61 20.16
C HIS A 74 21.40 -9.77 21.10
N ARG A 75 21.57 -9.59 22.42
CA ARG A 75 21.17 -10.55 23.48
C ARG A 75 19.67 -10.54 23.80
N GLU A 76 18.96 -9.43 23.57
CA GLU A 76 17.51 -9.34 23.79
C GLU A 76 16.71 -9.91 22.61
N GLN A 77 17.24 -9.78 21.39
CA GLN A 77 16.63 -10.27 20.15
C GLN A 77 16.48 -11.81 20.10
N THR A 78 17.37 -12.53 20.79
CA THR A 78 17.42 -14.01 20.80
C THR A 78 16.68 -14.66 21.96
N LYS A 79 16.52 -13.99 23.11
CA LYS A 79 15.96 -14.60 24.33
C LYS A 79 14.42 -14.64 24.42
N ASN A 80 13.70 -13.86 23.61
CA ASN A 80 12.25 -13.65 23.78
C ASN A 80 11.33 -14.26 22.70
N GLN A 81 11.81 -15.15 21.83
CA GLN A 81 10.99 -15.67 20.72
C GLN A 81 9.93 -16.73 21.09
N ARG A 82 9.58 -16.89 22.37
CA ARG A 82 8.36 -17.64 22.75
C ARG A 82 7.16 -16.72 22.64
N PHE A 83 6.57 -16.66 21.44
CA PHE A 83 5.31 -15.97 21.21
C PHE A 83 4.23 -16.55 22.14
N LYS A 84 3.70 -15.74 23.06
CA LYS A 84 2.52 -16.11 23.84
C LYS A 84 1.37 -16.34 22.86
N LYS A 85 0.73 -17.51 22.96
CA LYS A 85 -0.40 -17.91 22.11
C LYS A 85 -1.71 -17.19 22.47
N ASP A 86 -1.74 -16.55 23.64
CA ASP A 86 -2.90 -15.77 24.10
C ASP A 86 -2.95 -14.41 23.41
N ASP A 87 -4.11 -14.08 22.85
CA ASP A 87 -4.38 -12.84 22.13
C ASP A 87 -4.53 -11.64 23.06
N SER A 88 -4.85 -11.88 24.34
CA SER A 88 -4.95 -10.83 25.37
C SER A 88 -3.63 -10.10 25.60
N ALA A 89 -2.51 -10.75 25.27
CA ALA A 89 -1.16 -10.22 25.42
C ALA A 89 -0.72 -9.29 24.28
N LEU A 90 -1.53 -9.14 23.22
CA LEU A 90 -1.20 -8.26 22.10
C LEU A 90 -1.56 -6.79 22.43
N PRO A 91 -0.68 -5.82 22.13
CA PRO A 91 -0.93 -4.41 22.43
C PRO A 91 -2.13 -3.88 21.67
N LYS A 92 -2.80 -2.87 22.22
CA LYS A 92 -3.85 -2.15 21.50
C LYS A 92 -3.22 -0.92 20.86
N PHE A 93 -3.26 -0.84 19.53
CA PHE A 93 -2.75 0.32 18.82
C PHE A 93 -3.84 1.35 18.55
N ILE A 94 -3.53 2.61 18.80
CA ILE A 94 -4.36 3.75 18.40
C ILE A 94 -3.57 4.59 17.41
N VAL A 95 -4.18 4.88 16.25
CA VAL A 95 -3.61 5.76 15.23
C VAL A 95 -4.11 7.17 15.48
N ARG A 96 -3.19 8.11 15.72
CA ARG A 96 -3.57 9.53 15.80
C ARG A 96 -3.95 10.07 14.42
N LYS A 97 -5.09 10.75 14.34
CA LYS A 97 -5.50 11.46 13.13
C LYS A 97 -4.61 12.68 12.95
N SER A 98 -3.96 12.78 11.79
CA SER A 98 -3.24 13.99 11.41
C SER A 98 -4.21 15.16 11.18
N ARG A 99 -3.70 16.38 11.05
CA ARG A 99 -4.48 17.55 10.60
C ARG A 99 -5.21 17.36 9.26
N TYR A 100 -4.80 16.37 8.46
CA TYR A 100 -5.39 16.02 7.17
C TYR A 100 -6.21 14.71 7.21
N GLY A 101 -6.47 14.16 8.39
CA GLY A 101 -7.17 12.89 8.58
C GLY A 101 -6.26 11.66 8.37
N LEU A 102 -6.90 10.51 8.10
CA LEU A 102 -6.26 9.22 7.86
C LEU A 102 -6.49 8.77 6.43
N THR A 103 -5.48 8.86 5.56
CA THR A 103 -5.60 8.43 4.17
C THR A 103 -5.57 6.92 4.09
N GLU A 104 -6.49 6.26 3.39
CA GLU A 104 -6.37 4.84 3.06
C GLU A 104 -5.73 4.64 1.68
N VAL A 105 -5.20 3.43 1.44
CA VAL A 105 -4.71 3.03 0.10
C VAL A 105 -5.76 3.23 -1.00
N GLY A 106 -7.04 3.05 -0.67
CA GLY A 106 -8.15 3.23 -1.61
C GLY A 106 -8.38 4.67 -2.06
N ASP A 107 -7.85 5.65 -1.33
CA ASP A 107 -8.05 7.09 -1.60
C ASP A 107 -7.00 7.67 -2.55
N LEU A 108 -5.97 6.89 -2.89
CA LEU A 108 -4.85 7.31 -3.72
C LEU A 108 -4.96 6.80 -5.16
N SER A 109 -4.49 7.61 -6.09
CA SER A 109 -4.35 7.22 -7.50
C SER A 109 -3.31 6.10 -7.67
N LEU A 110 -3.41 5.33 -8.77
CA LEU A 110 -2.40 4.30 -9.09
C LEU A 110 -0.99 4.89 -9.25
N GLU A 111 -0.88 6.14 -9.72
CA GLU A 111 0.41 6.82 -9.87
C GLU A 111 1.01 7.22 -8.52
N ASP A 112 0.19 7.69 -7.58
CA ASP A 112 0.64 8.03 -6.24
C ASP A 112 0.96 6.78 -5.42
N MET A 113 0.18 5.70 -5.59
CA MET A 113 0.50 4.41 -4.98
C MET A 113 1.83 3.85 -5.47
N LYS A 114 2.19 4.05 -6.74
CA LYS A 114 3.54 3.71 -7.23
C LYS A 114 4.62 4.48 -6.46
N LYS A 115 4.43 5.79 -6.22
CA LYS A 115 5.37 6.61 -5.42
C LYS A 115 5.44 6.12 -3.98
N ILE A 116 4.29 5.86 -3.34
CA ILE A 116 4.21 5.28 -1.99
C ILE A 116 5.00 3.98 -1.91
N ARG A 117 4.89 3.09 -2.89
CA ARG A 117 5.65 1.83 -2.94
C ARG A 117 7.16 2.08 -2.93
N TYR A 118 7.65 3.02 -3.74
CA TYR A 118 9.08 3.37 -3.77
C TYR A 118 9.55 4.01 -2.47
N LEU A 119 8.77 4.95 -1.92
CA LEU A 119 9.08 5.61 -0.65
C LEU A 119 9.08 4.61 0.51
N SER A 120 8.14 3.65 0.52
CA SER A 120 8.08 2.59 1.52
C SER A 120 9.29 1.66 1.45
N LEU A 121 9.86 1.45 0.25
CA LEU A 121 11.10 0.68 0.10
C LEU A 121 12.29 1.43 0.69
N ILE A 122 12.38 2.73 0.42
CA ILE A 122 13.42 3.61 0.95
C ILE A 122 13.33 3.64 2.48
N GLU A 123 12.13 3.87 3.01
CA GLU A 123 11.88 3.89 4.44
C GLU A 123 12.20 2.56 5.08
N LEU A 124 11.80 1.43 4.46
CA LEU A 124 12.12 0.11 4.97
C LEU A 124 13.63 -0.11 5.04
N THR A 125 14.39 0.30 4.03
CA THR A 125 15.85 0.20 4.07
C THR A 125 16.47 1.08 5.15
N ALA A 126 16.02 2.33 5.30
CA ALA A 126 16.49 3.23 6.35
C ALA A 126 16.13 2.69 7.76
N PHE A 127 14.96 2.10 7.89
CA PHE A 127 14.48 1.47 9.12
C PHE A 127 15.36 0.27 9.52
N TYR A 128 15.81 -0.53 8.55
CA TYR A 128 16.76 -1.61 8.81
C TYR A 128 18.15 -1.11 9.20
N ASP A 129 18.64 -0.09 8.50
CA ASP A 129 19.94 0.53 8.79
C ASP A 129 19.96 1.12 10.20
N ALA A 130 18.89 1.81 10.61
CA ALA A 130 18.73 2.36 11.96
C ALA A 130 18.73 1.28 13.07
N LEU A 131 18.37 0.04 12.73
CA LEU A 131 18.37 -1.10 13.66
C LEU A 131 19.63 -1.96 13.56
N GLY A 132 20.56 -1.63 12.67
CA GLY A 132 21.78 -2.41 12.44
C GLY A 132 21.52 -3.80 11.86
N ILE A 133 20.41 -3.98 11.14
CA ILE A 133 20.02 -5.27 10.55
C ILE A 133 20.41 -5.28 9.07
N GLU A 134 21.24 -6.24 8.67
CA GLU A 134 21.60 -6.42 7.27
C GLU A 134 20.40 -6.97 6.46
N LEU A 135 19.89 -6.17 5.53
CA LEU A 135 18.82 -6.61 4.65
C LEU A 135 19.37 -7.51 3.53
N LYS A 136 19.34 -8.83 3.77
CA LYS A 136 19.60 -9.82 2.73
C LYS A 136 18.42 -9.88 1.77
N ARG A 137 18.56 -9.22 0.62
CA ARG A 137 17.62 -9.35 -0.51
C ARG A 137 17.73 -10.77 -1.07
N ASN A 138 16.96 -11.69 -0.52
CA ASN A 138 16.77 -12.99 -1.13
C ASN A 138 16.07 -12.76 -2.47
N ARG A 139 16.79 -12.94 -3.59
CA ARG A 139 16.16 -12.90 -4.90
C ARG A 139 15.14 -14.02 -4.93
N THR A 140 13.86 -13.68 -5.03
CA THR A 140 12.85 -14.69 -5.32
C THR A 140 13.13 -15.23 -6.72
N GLU A 141 13.45 -16.52 -6.82
CA GLU A 141 13.52 -17.17 -8.14
C GLU A 141 12.15 -17.03 -8.79
N ARG A 142 12.10 -16.30 -9.91
CA ARG A 142 10.86 -16.12 -10.67
C ARG A 142 10.51 -17.46 -11.29
N VAL A 143 9.60 -18.18 -10.64
CA VAL A 143 9.01 -19.38 -11.23
C VAL A 143 8.14 -18.92 -12.39
N LYS A 144 8.38 -19.45 -13.59
CA LYS A 144 7.51 -19.17 -14.74
C LYS A 144 6.12 -19.72 -14.42
N GLY A 145 5.17 -18.82 -14.21
CA GLY A 145 3.77 -19.17 -13.97
C GLY A 145 3.13 -19.78 -15.20
N ARG A 146 1.97 -20.41 -15.02
CA ARG A 146 1.10 -20.77 -16.15
C ARG A 146 0.61 -19.50 -16.82
N GLU A 147 0.46 -19.55 -18.14
CA GLU A 147 -0.02 -18.42 -18.93
C GLU A 147 -1.56 -18.42 -19.03
N ASN A 148 -2.18 -19.60 -18.86
CA ASN A 148 -3.64 -19.82 -18.95
C ASN A 148 -4.15 -20.64 -17.76
N GLY A 149 -5.47 -20.58 -17.54
CA GLY A 149 -6.18 -21.24 -16.44
C GLY A 149 -6.49 -20.30 -15.29
N LEU A 150 -6.91 -20.87 -14.16
CA LEU A 150 -7.29 -20.14 -12.95
C LEU A 150 -6.26 -20.33 -11.84
N PHE A 151 -5.71 -21.54 -11.69
CA PHE A 151 -4.72 -21.88 -10.66
C PHE A 151 -3.29 -21.87 -11.24
N GLY A 152 -2.36 -21.32 -10.46
CA GLY A 152 -0.95 -21.22 -10.87
C GLY A 152 -0.63 -20.14 -11.92
N VAL A 153 -1.57 -19.23 -12.18
CA VAL A 153 -1.40 -18.08 -13.06
C VAL A 153 -1.04 -16.84 -12.22
N PRO A 154 -0.17 -15.93 -12.70
CA PRO A 154 0.12 -14.67 -11.99
C PRO A 154 -1.15 -13.84 -11.75
N LEU A 155 -1.30 -13.28 -10.54
CA LEU A 155 -2.47 -12.45 -10.16
C LEU A 155 -2.73 -11.30 -11.15
N THR A 156 -1.68 -10.66 -11.65
CA THR A 156 -1.80 -9.56 -12.63
C THR A 156 -2.48 -10.04 -13.92
N LEU A 157 -2.11 -11.22 -14.41
CA LEU A 157 -2.65 -11.80 -15.65
C LEU A 157 -4.10 -12.26 -15.46
N LEU A 158 -4.41 -12.88 -14.31
CA LEU A 158 -5.79 -13.22 -13.94
C LEU A 158 -6.67 -11.97 -13.89
N LEU A 159 -6.21 -10.91 -13.23
CA LEU A 159 -6.95 -9.65 -13.13
C LEU A 159 -7.15 -8.97 -14.48
N GLU A 160 -6.13 -8.93 -15.34
CA GLU A 160 -6.27 -8.37 -16.68
C GLU A 160 -7.35 -9.09 -17.51
N ASN A 161 -7.45 -10.42 -17.37
CA ASN A 161 -8.47 -11.21 -18.07
C ASN A 161 -9.86 -11.01 -17.45
N ASP A 162 -9.95 -10.98 -16.12
CA ASP A 162 -11.20 -10.74 -15.41
C ASP A 162 -11.74 -9.32 -15.66
N GLN A 163 -10.87 -8.30 -15.74
CA GLN A 163 -11.26 -6.92 -16.02
C GLN A 163 -11.85 -6.72 -17.42
N LYS A 164 -11.47 -7.55 -18.40
CA LYS A 164 -12.10 -7.55 -19.74
C LYS A 164 -13.57 -7.97 -19.67
N LYS A 165 -13.94 -8.82 -18.70
CA LYS A 165 -15.30 -9.32 -18.50
C LYS A 165 -16.09 -8.43 -17.55
N VAL A 166 -15.47 -8.06 -16.43
CA VAL A 166 -16.05 -7.26 -15.36
C VAL A 166 -15.14 -6.05 -15.09
N PRO A 167 -15.39 -4.91 -15.75
CA PRO A 167 -14.59 -3.70 -15.58
C PRO A 167 -14.50 -3.25 -14.12
N GLY A 168 -13.33 -2.81 -13.69
CA GLY A 168 -13.11 -2.29 -12.34
C GLY A 168 -12.80 -3.36 -11.26
N THR A 169 -12.77 -4.65 -11.63
CA THR A 169 -12.36 -5.77 -10.77
C THR A 169 -10.94 -5.57 -10.23
N LYS A 170 -10.77 -5.67 -8.91
CA LYS A 170 -9.48 -5.52 -8.22
C LYS A 170 -8.89 -6.82 -7.67
N ILE A 171 -9.72 -7.85 -7.53
CA ILE A 171 -9.37 -9.17 -6.97
C ILE A 171 -9.81 -10.23 -7.98
N PRO A 172 -9.04 -11.31 -8.26
CA PRO A 172 -9.46 -12.33 -9.21
C PRO A 172 -10.86 -12.90 -8.87
N LEU A 173 -11.72 -13.07 -9.88
CA LEU A 173 -13.11 -13.47 -9.69
C LEU A 173 -13.21 -14.84 -9.01
N ILE A 174 -12.33 -15.78 -9.35
CA ILE A 174 -12.29 -17.10 -8.71
C ILE A 174 -12.00 -17.00 -7.21
N PHE A 175 -11.11 -16.09 -6.82
CA PHE A 175 -10.78 -15.86 -5.42
C PHE A 175 -11.98 -15.24 -4.69
N GLN A 176 -12.66 -14.27 -5.30
CA GLN A 176 -13.89 -13.69 -4.75
C GLN A 176 -14.99 -14.74 -4.55
N LYS A 177 -15.25 -15.61 -5.53
CA LYS A 177 -16.27 -16.66 -5.43
C LYS A 177 -15.95 -17.68 -4.33
N LEU A 178 -14.68 -18.08 -4.17
CA LEU A 178 -14.24 -18.95 -3.07
C LEU A 178 -14.46 -18.31 -1.69
N LEU A 179 -14.13 -17.02 -1.55
CA LEU A 179 -14.37 -16.29 -0.31
C LEU A 179 -15.88 -16.17 -0.02
N LEU A 180 -16.68 -15.76 -1.01
CA LEU A 180 -18.13 -15.63 -0.87
C LEU A 180 -18.78 -16.94 -0.43
N LYS A 181 -18.46 -18.06 -1.08
CA LYS A 181 -18.99 -19.39 -0.68
C LYS A 181 -18.68 -19.72 0.78
N LEU A 182 -17.45 -19.44 1.22
CA LEU A 182 -17.03 -19.72 2.60
C LEU A 182 -17.65 -18.74 3.61
N GLU A 183 -17.92 -17.49 3.21
CA GLU A 183 -18.61 -16.52 4.05
C GLU A 183 -20.10 -16.87 4.22
N GLU A 184 -20.74 -17.38 3.18
CA GLU A 184 -22.16 -17.75 3.19
C GLU A 184 -22.42 -19.01 4.02
N THR A 185 -21.61 -20.06 3.86
CA THR A 185 -21.91 -21.37 4.47
C THR A 185 -20.81 -21.90 5.38
N GLY A 186 -19.61 -21.34 5.35
CA GLY A 186 -18.42 -21.91 5.99
C GLY A 186 -18.08 -21.36 7.38
N LEU A 187 -18.54 -20.17 7.75
CA LEU A 187 -18.08 -19.47 8.97
C LEU A 187 -18.36 -20.22 10.28
N GLU A 188 -19.41 -21.03 10.33
CA GLU A 188 -19.79 -21.81 11.53
C GLU A 188 -19.29 -23.26 11.49
N THR A 189 -18.62 -23.68 10.40
CA THR A 189 -18.15 -25.06 10.24
C THR A 189 -17.00 -25.37 11.20
N GLU A 190 -17.18 -26.38 12.06
CA GLU A 190 -16.13 -26.78 13.00
C GLU A 190 -14.83 -27.16 12.29
N GLY A 191 -13.73 -26.54 12.71
CA GLY A 191 -12.43 -26.77 12.14
C GLY A 191 -12.27 -26.27 10.70
N ILE A 192 -13.07 -25.29 10.25
CA ILE A 192 -12.90 -24.68 8.92
C ILE A 192 -11.45 -24.24 8.69
N LEU A 193 -10.95 -24.40 7.46
CA LEU A 193 -9.52 -24.27 7.08
C LEU A 193 -8.58 -25.34 7.66
N ARG A 194 -8.87 -25.92 8.84
CA ARG A 194 -8.05 -26.98 9.46
C ARG A 194 -8.36 -28.36 8.88
N VAL A 195 -9.63 -28.74 8.86
CA VAL A 195 -10.09 -30.05 8.40
C VAL A 195 -9.96 -30.10 6.87
N PRO A 196 -9.19 -31.05 6.31
CA PRO A 196 -9.06 -31.16 4.86
C PRO A 196 -10.36 -31.71 4.24
N GLY A 197 -10.67 -31.21 3.05
CA GLY A 197 -11.64 -31.83 2.15
C GLY A 197 -11.16 -33.19 1.63
N SER A 198 -12.04 -33.91 0.93
CA SER A 198 -11.64 -35.16 0.27
C SER A 198 -10.71 -34.84 -0.89
N ALA A 199 -9.48 -35.38 -0.88
CA ALA A 199 -8.49 -35.08 -1.91
C ALA A 199 -8.97 -35.39 -3.33
N SER A 200 -9.70 -36.50 -3.52
CA SER A 200 -10.29 -36.86 -4.81
C SER A 200 -11.35 -35.86 -5.24
N ARG A 201 -12.25 -35.46 -4.34
CA ARG A 201 -13.32 -34.50 -4.63
C ARG A 201 -12.79 -33.10 -4.89
N VAL A 202 -11.82 -32.63 -4.10
CA VAL A 202 -11.13 -31.35 -4.33
C VAL A 202 -10.47 -31.34 -5.71
N LYS A 203 -9.84 -32.46 -6.12
CA LYS A 203 -9.25 -32.58 -7.45
C LYS A 203 -10.29 -32.52 -8.57
N THR A 204 -11.43 -33.21 -8.42
CA THR A 204 -12.54 -33.15 -9.38
C THR A 204 -13.10 -31.73 -9.49
N ILE A 205 -13.41 -31.09 -8.35
CA ILE A 205 -13.93 -29.72 -8.32
C ILE A 205 -12.94 -28.74 -8.95
N HIS A 206 -11.65 -28.88 -8.65
CA HIS A 206 -10.61 -28.06 -9.27
C HIS A 206 -10.64 -28.16 -10.81
N GLN A 207 -10.73 -29.37 -11.36
CA GLN A 207 -10.78 -29.59 -12.81
C GLN A 207 -12.04 -28.98 -13.44
N GLU A 208 -13.17 -29.13 -12.76
CA GLU A 208 -14.45 -28.59 -13.22
C GLU A 208 -14.44 -27.05 -13.22
N ILE A 209 -13.91 -26.43 -12.16
CA ILE A 209 -13.74 -24.98 -12.08
C ILE A 209 -12.81 -24.48 -13.19
N GLU A 210 -11.66 -25.12 -13.42
CA GLU A 210 -10.74 -24.74 -14.50
C GLU A 210 -11.39 -24.74 -15.89
N SER A 211 -12.38 -25.59 -16.13
CA SER A 211 -13.08 -25.68 -17.42
C SER A 211 -14.30 -24.76 -17.51
N ASN A 212 -15.08 -24.64 -16.43
CA ASN A 212 -16.46 -24.11 -16.49
C ASN A 212 -16.63 -22.75 -15.78
N PHE A 213 -15.63 -22.27 -15.03
CA PHE A 213 -15.78 -21.08 -14.18
C PHE A 213 -16.25 -19.83 -14.94
N HIS A 214 -15.76 -19.65 -16.15
CA HIS A 214 -16.02 -18.45 -16.94
C HIS A 214 -17.38 -18.42 -17.64
N ASP A 215 -18.02 -19.57 -17.78
CA ASP A 215 -19.35 -19.70 -18.35
C ASP A 215 -20.45 -19.59 -17.29
N ASP A 216 -20.07 -19.40 -16.01
CA ASP A 216 -20.95 -19.33 -14.82
C ASP A 216 -21.88 -20.55 -14.68
N THR A 217 -21.45 -21.70 -15.22
CA THR A 217 -22.21 -22.96 -15.21
C THR A 217 -21.83 -23.88 -14.05
N PHE A 218 -20.79 -23.53 -13.28
CA PHE A 218 -20.32 -24.32 -12.15
C PHE A 218 -21.24 -24.17 -10.93
N ASP A 219 -21.78 -25.28 -10.42
CA ASP A 219 -22.67 -25.31 -9.27
C ASP A 219 -21.90 -25.22 -7.94
N TRP A 220 -21.86 -24.01 -7.37
CA TRP A 220 -21.22 -23.74 -6.08
C TRP A 220 -21.98 -24.32 -4.88
N ASP A 221 -23.25 -24.70 -5.02
CA ASP A 221 -24.05 -25.21 -3.90
C ASP A 221 -23.64 -26.62 -3.49
N GLN A 222 -23.12 -27.42 -4.42
CA GLN A 222 -22.60 -28.77 -4.15
C GLN A 222 -21.22 -28.76 -3.49
N VAL A 223 -20.52 -27.62 -3.48
CA VAL A 223 -19.17 -27.52 -2.93
C VAL A 223 -19.23 -27.47 -1.41
N ARG A 224 -18.68 -28.50 -0.76
CA ARG A 224 -18.59 -28.53 0.71
C ARG A 224 -17.59 -27.50 1.21
N ASN A 225 -17.85 -26.95 2.39
CA ASN A 225 -17.02 -25.92 3.03
C ASN A 225 -15.54 -26.32 3.15
N ASN A 226 -15.25 -27.57 3.53
CA ASN A 226 -13.87 -28.06 3.66
C ASN A 226 -13.16 -28.21 2.30
N ASP A 227 -13.91 -28.49 1.23
CA ASP A 227 -13.36 -28.57 -0.12
C ASP A 227 -13.07 -27.14 -0.65
N ALA A 228 -14.00 -26.20 -0.47
CA ALA A 228 -13.81 -24.78 -0.78
C ALA A 228 -12.62 -24.16 -0.01
N ALA A 229 -12.49 -24.45 1.28
CA ALA A 229 -11.35 -24.05 2.11
C ALA A 229 -10.03 -24.65 1.59
N GLY A 230 -10.07 -25.90 1.10
CA GLY A 230 -8.95 -26.54 0.44
C GLY A 230 -8.51 -25.82 -0.83
N LEU A 231 -9.47 -25.46 -1.69
CA LEU A 231 -9.25 -24.74 -2.95
C LEU A 231 -8.74 -23.31 -2.71
N LEU A 232 -9.27 -22.59 -1.71
CA LEU A 232 -8.77 -21.26 -1.33
C LEU A 232 -7.27 -21.31 -0.96
N LYS A 233 -6.89 -22.26 -0.10
CA LYS A 233 -5.47 -22.45 0.28
C LYS A 233 -4.62 -22.88 -0.92
N MET A 234 -5.16 -23.72 -1.79
CA MET A 234 -4.49 -24.19 -3.00
C MET A 234 -4.22 -23.05 -3.97
N PHE A 235 -5.21 -22.19 -4.23
CA PHE A 235 -5.07 -21.02 -5.09
C PHE A 235 -3.89 -20.14 -4.67
N ILE A 236 -3.81 -19.79 -3.39
CA ILE A 236 -2.73 -18.96 -2.83
C ILE A 236 -1.38 -19.67 -2.97
N ARG A 237 -1.31 -20.96 -2.59
CA ARG A 237 -0.08 -21.75 -2.60
C ARG A 237 0.46 -21.99 -4.01
N GLU A 238 -0.41 -22.04 -5.01
CA GLU A 238 -0.01 -22.29 -6.39
C GLU A 238 0.43 -21.03 -7.14
N LEU A 239 0.21 -19.84 -6.58
CA LEU A 239 0.67 -18.59 -7.19
C LEU A 239 2.17 -18.67 -7.54
N PRO A 240 2.58 -18.21 -8.73
CA PRO A 240 3.98 -18.24 -9.16
C PRO A 240 4.91 -17.47 -8.22
N ASN A 241 4.42 -16.37 -7.66
CA ASN A 241 5.06 -15.62 -6.60
C ASN A 241 4.16 -15.64 -5.36
N PRO A 242 4.71 -15.81 -4.15
CA PRO A 242 3.92 -15.78 -2.92
C PRO A 242 3.10 -14.49 -2.79
N LEU A 243 1.94 -14.58 -2.13
CA LEU A 243 1.03 -13.44 -1.98
C LEU A 243 1.71 -12.27 -1.26
N PHE A 244 2.53 -12.57 -0.25
CA PHE A 244 3.38 -11.61 0.45
C PHE A 244 4.83 -11.75 0.01
N THR A 245 5.53 -10.64 -0.14
CA THR A 245 6.94 -10.61 -0.56
C THR A 245 7.84 -11.21 0.53
N VAL A 246 8.26 -12.46 0.31
CA VAL A 246 9.13 -13.21 1.23
C VAL A 246 10.51 -12.57 1.41
N GLU A 247 10.91 -11.71 0.48
CA GLU A 247 12.23 -11.05 0.45
C GLU A 247 12.52 -10.21 1.69
N TYR A 248 11.47 -9.73 2.37
CA TYR A 248 11.59 -8.86 3.55
C TYR A 248 11.19 -9.57 4.86
N LEU A 249 10.78 -10.84 4.80
CA LEU A 249 10.32 -11.62 5.96
C LEU A 249 11.31 -11.75 7.10
N PRO A 250 12.59 -12.17 6.86
CA PRO A 250 13.56 -12.39 7.95
C PRO A 250 13.74 -11.16 8.83
N ALA A 251 13.48 -10.02 8.23
CA ALA A 251 13.77 -8.73 8.77
C ALA A 251 12.57 -8.24 9.65
N PHE A 252 11.33 -8.71 9.40
CA PHE A 252 10.18 -8.53 10.33
C PHE A 252 10.27 -9.35 11.62
N ILE A 253 10.98 -10.47 11.58
CA ILE A 253 11.17 -11.39 12.72
C ILE A 253 11.94 -10.71 13.86
N MET A 254 12.91 -9.89 13.51
CA MET A 254 13.83 -9.25 14.47
C MET A 254 13.20 -8.08 15.23
N LEU A 255 12.00 -7.64 14.83
CA LEU A 255 11.43 -6.34 15.21
C LEU A 255 10.38 -6.45 16.31
N VAL A 256 10.59 -7.27 17.35
CA VAL A 256 9.57 -7.63 18.35
C VAL A 256 8.80 -6.43 18.93
N LYS A 257 9.43 -5.26 19.10
CA LYS A 257 8.78 -4.03 19.58
C LYS A 257 8.19 -3.13 18.47
N LEU A 258 8.67 -3.26 17.23
CA LEU A 258 8.29 -2.40 16.10
C LEU A 258 7.62 -3.19 14.97
N GLN A 259 6.97 -4.31 15.34
CA GLN A 259 6.41 -5.26 14.37
C GLN A 259 5.34 -4.60 13.50
N LEU A 260 4.56 -3.67 14.06
CA LEU A 260 3.47 -3.03 13.33
C LEU A 260 3.99 -2.04 12.29
N GLN A 261 4.94 -1.15 12.60
CA GLN A 261 5.51 -0.20 11.63
C GLN A 261 6.09 -0.94 10.42
N ALA A 262 6.83 -2.00 10.69
CA ALA A 262 7.47 -2.79 9.66
C ALA A 262 6.43 -3.53 8.81
N LEU A 263 5.43 -4.15 9.44
CA LEU A 263 4.30 -4.78 8.74
C LEU A 263 3.55 -3.78 7.86
N HIS A 264 3.44 -2.54 8.33
CA HIS A 264 2.84 -1.44 7.60
C HIS A 264 3.59 -1.14 6.30
N LEU A 265 4.91 -0.99 6.38
CA LEU A 265 5.78 -0.80 5.20
C LEU A 265 5.70 -2.01 4.25
N LEU A 266 5.62 -3.23 4.78
CA LEU A 266 5.43 -4.44 3.96
C LEU A 266 4.16 -4.37 3.14
N ILE A 267 3.04 -4.01 3.78
CA ILE A 267 1.78 -3.83 3.07
C ILE A 267 1.97 -2.78 1.99
N MET A 268 2.52 -1.61 2.31
CA MET A 268 2.78 -0.52 1.33
C MET A 268 3.68 -0.94 0.16
N LEU A 269 4.54 -1.93 0.33
CA LEU A 269 5.40 -2.48 -0.72
C LEU A 269 4.73 -3.43 -1.71
N LEU A 270 3.60 -4.04 -1.35
CA LEU A 270 2.97 -5.06 -2.19
C LEU A 270 2.54 -4.49 -3.57
N PRO A 271 2.60 -5.29 -4.65
CA PRO A 271 1.88 -4.96 -5.87
C PRO A 271 0.38 -4.79 -5.61
N ASP A 272 -0.32 -3.93 -6.37
CA ASP A 272 -1.73 -3.61 -6.14
C ASP A 272 -2.62 -4.87 -6.13
N ALA A 273 -2.43 -5.75 -7.11
CA ALA A 273 -3.11 -7.05 -7.19
C ALA A 273 -2.94 -7.92 -5.94
N ASN A 274 -1.70 -8.03 -5.45
CA ASN A 274 -1.37 -8.80 -4.25
C ASN A 274 -1.99 -8.16 -3.00
N ARG A 275 -1.92 -6.84 -2.90
CA ARG A 275 -2.44 -6.07 -1.77
C ARG A 275 -3.96 -6.17 -1.65
N ASP A 276 -4.69 -5.99 -2.75
CA ASP A 276 -6.16 -6.09 -2.76
C ASP A 276 -6.61 -7.52 -2.45
N THR A 277 -5.93 -8.53 -3.03
CA THR A 277 -6.19 -9.95 -2.74
C THR A 277 -5.88 -10.29 -1.27
N ALA A 278 -4.78 -9.78 -0.73
CA ALA A 278 -4.42 -9.96 0.68
C ALA A 278 -5.42 -9.27 1.62
N LYS A 279 -5.92 -8.07 1.26
CA LYS A 279 -6.96 -7.38 2.02
C LYS A 279 -8.23 -8.20 2.13
N ALA A 280 -8.72 -8.72 1.01
CA ALA A 280 -9.91 -9.58 1.00
C ALA A 280 -9.72 -10.86 1.82
N LEU A 281 -8.56 -11.51 1.70
CA LEU A 281 -8.24 -12.69 2.50
C LEU A 281 -8.23 -12.37 4.00
N LEU A 282 -7.53 -11.30 4.42
CA LEU A 282 -7.45 -10.95 5.84
C LEU A 282 -8.82 -10.58 6.42
N GLN A 283 -9.67 -9.92 5.65
CA GLN A 283 -11.05 -9.62 6.04
C GLN A 283 -11.86 -10.89 6.28
N PHE A 284 -11.78 -11.86 5.36
CA PHE A 284 -12.39 -13.17 5.53
C PHE A 284 -11.86 -13.90 6.78
N LEU A 285 -10.54 -13.93 6.97
CA LEU A 285 -9.94 -14.60 8.14
C LEU A 285 -10.36 -13.97 9.47
N LYS A 286 -10.56 -12.65 9.51
CA LYS A 286 -11.12 -11.96 10.68
C LYS A 286 -12.57 -12.37 10.95
N LYS A 287 -13.39 -12.60 9.93
CA LYS A 287 -14.74 -13.17 10.09
C LYS A 287 -14.69 -14.60 10.62
N VAL A 288 -13.76 -15.43 10.17
CA VAL A 288 -13.56 -16.79 10.71
C VAL A 288 -13.21 -16.74 12.19
N VAL A 289 -12.22 -15.92 12.58
CA VAL A 289 -11.81 -15.77 13.99
C VAL A 289 -12.94 -15.20 14.85
N ALA A 290 -13.73 -14.25 14.33
CA ALA A 290 -14.87 -13.71 15.06
C ALA A 290 -15.96 -14.76 15.37
N ASN A 291 -15.99 -15.87 14.61
CA ASN A 291 -16.92 -16.99 14.80
C ASN A 291 -16.30 -18.17 15.58
N GLU A 292 -15.20 -17.94 16.31
CA GLU A 292 -14.48 -18.98 17.07
C GLU A 292 -15.40 -19.83 17.96
N ALA A 293 -16.39 -19.21 18.61
CA ALA A 293 -17.32 -19.92 19.50
C ALA A 293 -18.03 -21.11 18.82
N LYS A 294 -18.31 -20.98 17.51
CA LYS A 294 -18.97 -22.01 16.69
C LYS A 294 -17.94 -22.89 15.98
N ASN A 295 -17.05 -22.29 15.19
CA ASN A 295 -16.12 -23.04 14.34
C ASN A 295 -14.88 -23.59 15.05
N LYS A 296 -14.63 -23.21 16.31
CA LYS A 296 -13.49 -23.64 17.14
C LYS A 296 -12.10 -23.22 16.60
N MET A 297 -12.05 -22.20 15.73
CA MET A 297 -10.85 -21.71 15.09
C MET A 297 -10.43 -20.34 15.65
N ASN A 298 -9.59 -20.37 16.68
CA ASN A 298 -9.01 -19.16 17.25
C ASN A 298 -7.96 -18.50 16.33
N LEU A 299 -7.57 -17.27 16.65
CA LEU A 299 -6.64 -16.47 15.86
C LEU A 299 -5.30 -17.19 15.61
N TRP A 300 -4.73 -17.81 16.65
CA TRP A 300 -3.47 -18.56 16.54
C TRP A 300 -3.60 -19.77 15.60
N ASN A 301 -4.67 -20.55 15.72
CA ASN A 301 -4.94 -21.73 14.91
C ASN A 301 -5.10 -21.35 13.43
N VAL A 302 -5.89 -20.32 13.14
CA VAL A 302 -6.05 -19.79 11.78
C VAL A 302 -4.70 -19.34 11.23
N SER A 303 -3.91 -18.61 12.02
CA SER A 303 -2.61 -18.09 11.60
C SER A 303 -1.61 -19.20 11.27
N MET A 304 -1.53 -20.26 12.08
CA MET A 304 -0.66 -21.41 11.80
C MET A 304 -1.02 -22.14 10.50
N ILE A 305 -2.31 -22.26 10.18
CA ILE A 305 -2.77 -22.97 8.99
C ILE A 305 -2.54 -22.14 7.73
N VAL A 306 -2.73 -20.83 7.82
CA VAL A 306 -2.68 -19.94 6.65
C VAL A 306 -1.23 -19.54 6.32
N ALA A 307 -0.38 -19.31 7.32
CA ALA A 307 1.02 -18.90 7.15
C ALA A 307 1.82 -19.69 6.09
N PRO A 308 1.81 -21.04 6.07
CA PRO A 308 2.54 -21.76 5.03
C PRO A 308 2.04 -21.39 3.64
N ASN A 309 0.72 -21.26 3.41
CA ASN A 309 0.20 -20.93 2.09
C ASN A 309 0.59 -19.50 1.64
N LEU A 310 0.85 -18.59 2.57
CA LEU A 310 1.18 -17.18 2.27
C LEU A 310 2.66 -16.94 1.95
N PHE A 311 3.55 -17.75 2.51
CA PHE A 311 4.99 -17.50 2.53
C PHE A 311 5.85 -18.65 1.97
N ILE A 312 5.26 -19.76 1.49
CA ILE A 312 6.04 -20.90 0.96
C ILE A 312 6.96 -20.46 -0.18
N TYR A 313 8.25 -20.76 0.01
CA TYR A 313 9.31 -20.73 -0.99
C TYR A 313 9.46 -22.15 -1.57
N LYS A 314 9.41 -22.32 -2.90
CA LYS A 314 9.70 -23.61 -3.55
C LYS A 314 11.23 -23.83 -3.59
N GLY A 315 11.85 -24.04 -2.43
CA GLY A 315 13.28 -24.33 -2.30
C GLY A 315 13.53 -25.54 -1.40
N LYS A 316 14.34 -26.49 -1.89
CA LYS A 316 14.78 -27.67 -1.13
C LYS A 316 15.72 -27.24 -0.01
N ARG A 317 15.29 -27.29 1.27
CA ARG A 317 16.14 -27.53 2.46
C ARG A 317 15.29 -27.53 3.73
N ALA A 318 14.96 -28.73 4.22
CA ALA A 318 14.32 -28.93 5.51
C ALA A 318 15.38 -29.01 6.62
N ASN A 319 15.41 -28.04 7.54
CA ASN A 319 16.30 -27.99 8.73
C ASN A 319 15.56 -27.34 9.92
N GLN A 320 16.08 -27.46 11.15
CA GLN A 320 15.51 -26.86 12.39
C GLN A 320 15.18 -25.35 12.31
N GLU A 321 15.84 -24.60 11.42
CA GLU A 321 15.49 -23.22 11.06
C GLU A 321 14.04 -23.07 10.54
N GLU A 322 13.48 -24.09 9.90
CA GLU A 322 12.10 -24.07 9.40
C GLU A 322 11.06 -24.02 10.52
N MET A 323 11.30 -24.66 11.67
CA MET A 323 10.32 -24.66 12.77
C MET A 323 10.21 -23.29 13.43
N GLN A 324 11.34 -22.61 13.63
CA GLN A 324 11.37 -21.23 14.13
C GLN A 324 10.77 -20.27 13.09
N THR A 325 11.03 -20.52 11.80
CA THR A 325 10.42 -19.79 10.68
C THR A 325 8.90 -19.98 10.62
N ALA A 326 8.39 -21.19 10.89
CA ALA A 326 6.96 -21.49 10.89
C ALA A 326 6.22 -20.81 12.04
N ALA A 327 6.74 -20.89 13.27
CA ALA A 327 6.16 -20.18 14.41
C ALA A 327 6.17 -18.66 14.20
N THR A 328 7.23 -18.14 13.57
CA THR A 328 7.34 -16.70 13.32
C THR A 328 6.41 -16.24 12.21
N THR A 329 6.35 -16.95 11.09
CA THR A 329 5.42 -16.62 10.01
C THR A 329 3.98 -16.71 10.47
N ALA A 330 3.62 -17.69 11.31
CA ALA A 330 2.33 -17.73 11.98
C ALA A 330 2.09 -16.49 12.86
N HIS A 331 3.09 -16.05 13.63
CA HIS A 331 2.96 -14.80 14.39
C HIS A 331 2.74 -13.58 13.48
N ILE A 332 3.44 -13.49 12.35
CA ILE A 332 3.21 -12.41 11.37
C ILE A 332 1.77 -12.44 10.83
N VAL A 333 1.25 -13.62 10.45
CA VAL A 333 -0.16 -13.76 10.03
C VAL A 333 -1.11 -13.34 11.14
N ARG A 334 -0.81 -13.70 12.38
CA ARG A 334 -1.61 -13.28 13.53
C ARG A 334 -1.70 -11.76 13.62
N LEU A 335 -0.58 -11.05 13.50
CA LEU A 335 -0.56 -9.59 13.52
C LEU A 335 -1.32 -8.99 12.32
N LEU A 336 -1.13 -9.58 11.13
CA LEU A 336 -1.85 -9.18 9.91
C LEU A 336 -3.36 -9.26 10.10
N ILE A 337 -3.88 -10.37 10.64
CA ILE A 337 -5.32 -10.54 10.88
C ILE A 337 -5.80 -9.57 11.97
N ARG A 338 -5.05 -9.45 13.08
CA ARG A 338 -5.42 -8.66 14.26
C ARG A 338 -5.50 -7.15 13.98
N TYR A 339 -4.56 -6.62 13.20
CA TYR A 339 -4.38 -5.19 12.98
C TYR A 339 -4.70 -4.74 11.55
N GLN A 340 -5.35 -5.59 10.75
CA GLN A 340 -5.67 -5.26 9.35
C GLN A 340 -6.34 -3.90 9.18
N ASP A 341 -7.22 -3.48 10.09
CA ASP A 341 -7.97 -2.22 9.94
C ASP A 341 -7.03 -1.00 9.92
N ILE A 342 -5.87 -1.11 10.59
CA ILE A 342 -4.84 -0.07 10.65
C ILE A 342 -3.88 -0.16 9.46
N LEU A 343 -3.55 -1.38 9.03
CA LEU A 343 -2.52 -1.66 8.03
C LEU A 343 -2.80 -1.06 6.63
N TRP A 344 -4.05 -0.71 6.33
CA TRP A 344 -4.45 -0.10 5.05
C TRP A 344 -4.38 1.42 5.04
N THR A 345 -4.14 2.06 6.18
CA THR A 345 -3.97 3.52 6.27
C THR A 345 -2.58 3.89 5.77
N VAL A 346 -2.40 4.87 4.90
CA VAL A 346 -1.08 5.32 4.45
C VAL A 346 -0.48 6.28 5.49
N PRO A 347 0.74 6.03 5.99
CA PRO A 347 1.40 6.93 6.93
C PRO A 347 1.54 8.36 6.37
N SER A 348 1.24 9.37 7.19
CA SER A 348 1.16 10.76 6.75
C SER A 348 2.51 11.34 6.30
N PHE A 349 3.63 10.85 6.83
CA PHE A 349 4.96 11.23 6.35
C PHE A 349 5.19 10.81 4.88
N LEU A 350 4.70 9.63 4.47
CA LEU A 350 4.76 9.17 3.08
C LEU A 350 3.86 10.02 2.18
N ILE A 351 2.67 10.39 2.67
CA ILE A 351 1.77 11.31 1.97
C ILE A 351 2.43 12.68 1.74
N SER A 352 3.10 13.21 2.77
CA SER A 352 3.84 14.49 2.67
C SER A 352 4.93 14.43 1.59
N GLN A 353 5.66 13.31 1.51
CA GLN A 353 6.68 13.12 0.49
C GLN A 353 6.08 13.02 -0.93
N VAL A 354 4.96 12.31 -1.11
CA VAL A 354 4.25 12.25 -2.39
C VAL A 354 3.78 13.64 -2.84
N ARG A 355 3.27 14.46 -1.91
CA ARG A 355 2.88 15.86 -2.19
C ARG A 355 4.07 16.66 -2.73
N LYS A 356 5.22 16.62 -2.04
CA LYS A 356 6.46 17.29 -2.48
C LYS A 356 6.92 16.82 -3.86
N MET A 357 6.85 15.51 -4.12
CA MET A 357 7.23 14.94 -5.43
C MET A 357 6.32 15.46 -6.56
N ASN A 358 5.02 15.52 -6.31
CA ASN A 358 4.06 16.02 -7.30
C ASN A 358 4.27 17.52 -7.55
N GLU A 359 4.43 18.32 -6.50
CA GLU A 359 4.76 19.77 -6.62
C GLU A 359 6.02 19.99 -7.45
N ALA A 360 7.09 19.22 -7.20
CA ALA A 360 8.34 19.31 -7.94
C ALA A 360 8.15 18.95 -9.43
N ALA A 361 7.40 17.89 -9.72
CA ALA A 361 7.09 17.49 -11.10
C ALA A 361 6.35 18.61 -11.85
N MET A 362 5.35 19.22 -11.22
CA MET A 362 4.59 20.33 -11.80
C MET A 362 5.45 21.56 -12.07
N ASN A 363 6.30 21.93 -11.12
CA ASN A 363 7.22 23.06 -11.27
C ASN A 363 8.20 22.84 -12.42
N ASN A 364 8.67 21.61 -12.60
CA ASN A 364 9.52 21.23 -13.73
C ASN A 364 8.77 21.33 -15.06
N THR A 365 7.52 20.84 -15.15
CA THR A 365 6.69 21.00 -16.35
C THR A 365 6.43 22.47 -16.67
N LYS A 366 6.14 23.32 -15.67
CA LYS A 366 5.97 24.77 -15.84
C LYS A 366 7.24 25.42 -16.39
N ARG A 367 8.41 25.07 -15.83
CA ARG A 367 9.73 25.54 -16.32
C ARG A 367 10.00 25.08 -17.74
N GLN A 368 9.68 23.84 -18.08
CA GLN A 368 9.85 23.30 -19.43
C GLN A 368 8.94 24.01 -20.45
N LEU A 369 7.68 24.27 -20.10
CA LEU A 369 6.75 25.05 -20.91
C LEU A 369 7.22 26.51 -21.08
N MET A 370 7.78 27.12 -20.04
CA MET A 370 8.37 28.46 -20.11
C MET A 370 9.60 28.49 -21.01
N PHE A 371 10.47 27.48 -20.91
CA PHE A 371 11.64 27.34 -21.77
C PHE A 371 11.23 27.15 -23.23
N ASP A 372 10.26 26.29 -23.52
CA ASP A 372 9.75 26.05 -24.88
C ASP A 372 9.05 27.31 -25.45
N LYS A 373 8.31 28.07 -24.63
CA LYS A 373 7.81 29.40 -25.02
C LYS A 373 8.94 30.39 -25.31
N GLY A 374 10.05 30.32 -24.56
CA GLY A 374 11.25 31.13 -24.78
C GLY A 374 11.94 30.77 -26.09
N VAL A 375 12.10 29.47 -26.38
CA VAL A 375 12.64 28.94 -27.62
C VAL A 375 11.75 29.31 -28.80
N ARG A 376 10.43 29.13 -28.71
CA ARG A 376 9.47 29.57 -29.75
C ARG A 376 9.52 31.08 -29.97
N ARG A 377 9.69 31.90 -28.92
CA ARG A 377 9.90 33.35 -29.04
C ARG A 377 11.22 33.67 -29.75
N LEU A 378 12.30 32.95 -29.44
CA LEU A 378 13.60 33.10 -30.08
C LEU A 378 13.56 32.70 -31.56
N LEU A 379 12.88 31.59 -31.88
CA LEU A 379 12.67 31.10 -33.24
C LEU A 379 11.79 32.05 -34.06
N ARG A 380 10.72 32.59 -33.47
CA ARG A 380 9.88 33.64 -34.10
C ARG A 380 10.66 34.93 -34.37
N ARG A 381 11.67 35.25 -33.55
CA ARG A 381 12.57 36.40 -33.78
C ARG A 381 13.48 36.23 -35.00
N LYS A 382 13.69 35.00 -35.49
CA LYS A 382 14.48 34.69 -36.70
C LYS A 382 13.66 34.66 -38.00
N THR A 383 12.34 34.72 -37.93
CA THR A 383 11.45 34.70 -39.11
C THR A 383 10.50 35.89 -39.04
N MET A 384 10.96 37.04 -39.56
CA MET A 384 10.25 38.29 -39.88
C MET A 384 9.31 38.94 -38.83
N GLU A 385 9.35 40.27 -38.83
CA GLU A 385 8.51 41.16 -38.04
C GLU A 385 7.01 40.96 -38.28
N ARG A 386 6.21 40.74 -37.22
CA ARG A 386 5.03 41.55 -36.88
C ARG A 386 4.28 41.09 -35.63
N GLU A 387 3.85 42.13 -34.91
CA GLU A 387 2.68 42.31 -34.04
C GLU A 387 2.35 41.32 -32.90
N ARG A 388 2.36 41.86 -31.68
CA ARG A 388 1.87 41.26 -30.44
C ARG A 388 0.36 41.49 -30.30
N PRO A 389 -0.36 40.50 -29.74
CA PRO A 389 -1.34 40.78 -28.71
C PRO A 389 -0.82 40.26 -27.37
N GLU A 390 -0.82 41.12 -26.36
CA GLU A 390 -0.53 40.75 -24.98
C GLU A 390 -1.60 39.78 -24.48
N LYS A 391 -1.16 38.65 -23.89
CA LYS A 391 -2.03 37.77 -23.11
C LYS A 391 -1.51 37.70 -21.69
N ILE A 392 -2.34 38.24 -20.81
CA ILE A 392 -2.28 38.29 -19.35
C ILE A 392 -1.84 36.94 -18.79
N GLU A 393 -0.75 36.94 -18.02
CA GLU A 393 -0.46 35.90 -17.04
C GLU A 393 -1.64 35.85 -16.08
N SER A 394 -2.42 34.78 -16.11
CA SER A 394 -3.38 34.52 -15.04
C SER A 394 -2.60 33.96 -13.86
N ASP A 395 -2.17 34.87 -12.99
CA ASP A 395 -2.05 34.55 -11.58
C ASP A 395 -3.38 33.96 -11.15
N ILE A 396 -3.35 32.68 -10.76
CA ILE A 396 -4.51 32.01 -10.22
C ILE A 396 -4.75 32.67 -8.86
N PRO A 397 -5.90 33.34 -8.62
CA PRO A 397 -6.17 33.99 -7.35
C PRO A 397 -6.10 32.97 -6.20
N GLU A 398 -5.62 33.40 -5.04
CA GLU A 398 -5.60 32.58 -3.84
C GLU A 398 -7.01 32.02 -3.54
N GLY A 399 -7.11 30.71 -3.30
CA GLY A 399 -8.40 30.05 -3.18
C GLY A 399 -8.98 29.45 -4.48
N VAL A 400 -8.40 29.68 -5.66
CA VAL A 400 -8.87 29.06 -6.91
C VAL A 400 -8.06 27.81 -7.24
N ILE A 401 -8.74 26.68 -7.41
CA ILE A 401 -8.14 25.45 -7.93
C ILE A 401 -8.45 25.28 -9.41
N ARG A 402 -7.59 24.57 -10.15
CA ARG A 402 -7.87 24.14 -11.52
C ARG A 402 -8.07 22.64 -11.56
N VAL A 403 -9.32 22.24 -11.67
CA VAL A 403 -9.70 20.84 -11.85
C VAL A 403 -9.50 20.45 -13.30
N TYR A 404 -8.72 19.40 -13.55
CA TYR A 404 -8.45 18.87 -14.89
C TYR A 404 -9.13 17.52 -15.05
N ALA A 405 -10.00 17.34 -16.05
CA ALA A 405 -10.58 16.05 -16.41
C ALA A 405 -10.40 15.77 -17.90
N PRO A 406 -9.31 15.09 -18.30
CA PRO A 406 -8.98 14.84 -19.70
C PRO A 406 -10.06 14.08 -20.47
N LEU A 407 -10.93 13.36 -19.77
CA LEU A 407 -11.95 12.48 -20.33
C LEU A 407 -13.36 13.10 -20.33
N HIS A 408 -13.47 14.40 -20.06
CA HIS A 408 -14.73 15.15 -20.14
C HIS A 408 -14.68 16.22 -21.24
N SER A 409 -15.86 16.62 -21.75
CA SER A 409 -15.99 17.68 -22.75
C SER A 409 -15.41 19.02 -22.25
N LYS A 410 -15.59 19.33 -20.97
CA LYS A 410 -14.84 20.39 -20.29
C LYS A 410 -13.58 19.83 -19.63
N VAL A 411 -12.44 19.97 -20.31
CA VAL A 411 -11.16 19.39 -19.87
C VAL A 411 -10.55 20.09 -18.65
N SER A 412 -10.89 21.36 -18.41
CA SER A 412 -10.46 22.07 -17.21
C SER A 412 -11.48 23.08 -16.69
N MET A 413 -11.56 23.22 -15.37
CA MET A 413 -12.45 24.16 -14.68
C MET A 413 -11.73 24.83 -13.53
N ALA A 414 -11.79 26.16 -13.48
CA ALA A 414 -11.35 26.92 -12.32
C ALA A 414 -12.49 26.95 -11.28
N ILE A 415 -12.21 26.56 -10.04
CA ILE A 415 -13.18 26.54 -8.95
C ILE A 415 -12.64 27.37 -7.80
N GLN A 416 -13.38 28.39 -7.38
CA GLN A 416 -13.12 29.09 -6.14
C GLN A 416 -13.51 28.18 -4.96
N LEU A 417 -12.54 27.83 -4.14
CA LEU A 417 -12.74 27.17 -2.87
C LEU A 417 -13.17 28.17 -1.81
N ASN A 418 -14.06 27.71 -0.93
CA ASN A 418 -14.35 28.33 0.34
C ASN A 418 -14.10 27.34 1.49
N SER A 419 -14.13 27.81 2.73
CA SER A 419 -13.89 27.02 3.93
C SER A 419 -14.87 25.85 4.17
N ARG A 420 -15.90 25.70 3.34
CA ARG A 420 -16.91 24.64 3.42
C ARG A 420 -16.94 23.72 2.18
N THR A 421 -16.13 24.00 1.17
CA THR A 421 -16.16 23.25 -0.10
C THR A 421 -15.61 21.85 0.15
N LYS A 422 -16.41 20.83 -0.17
CA LYS A 422 -16.06 19.41 -0.11
C LYS A 422 -15.89 18.83 -1.51
N ALA A 423 -15.22 17.69 -1.65
CA ALA A 423 -14.95 17.14 -2.98
C ALA A 423 -16.16 16.72 -3.77
N LYS A 424 -17.19 16.25 -3.08
CA LYS A 424 -18.49 16.00 -3.68
C LYS A 424 -19.07 17.25 -4.34
N ASP A 425 -18.79 18.45 -3.81
CA ASP A 425 -19.29 19.71 -4.35
C ASP A 425 -18.54 20.08 -5.64
N ILE A 426 -17.24 19.78 -5.71
CA ILE A 426 -16.44 19.90 -6.93
C ILE A 426 -16.94 18.94 -8.01
N LEU A 427 -17.13 17.66 -7.66
CA LEU A 427 -17.63 16.63 -8.59
C LEU A 427 -19.03 16.98 -9.09
N ALA A 428 -19.94 17.39 -8.20
CA ALA A 428 -21.29 17.80 -8.55
C ALA A 428 -21.27 18.99 -9.52
N ARG A 429 -20.43 20.01 -9.25
CA ARG A 429 -20.27 21.17 -10.13
C ARG A 429 -19.71 20.79 -11.49
N PHE A 430 -18.71 19.90 -11.51
CA PHE A 430 -18.08 19.43 -12.74
C PHE A 430 -19.03 18.60 -13.60
N ASN A 431 -19.86 17.76 -12.97
CA ASN A 431 -20.88 16.98 -13.65
C ASN A 431 -22.04 17.86 -14.16
N TYR A 432 -22.47 18.85 -13.38
CA TYR A 432 -23.50 19.82 -13.78
C TYR A 432 -23.07 20.62 -15.01
N GLU A 433 -21.84 21.14 -15.03
CA GLU A 433 -21.33 21.94 -16.16
C GLU A 433 -21.07 21.09 -17.42
N ASN A 434 -20.79 19.78 -17.27
CA ASN A 434 -20.64 18.89 -18.42
C ASN A 434 -21.98 18.40 -19.00
N SER A 435 -23.06 18.39 -18.23
CA SER A 435 -24.34 17.77 -18.63
C SER A 435 -25.31 18.70 -19.37
N HIS A 436 -24.98 19.99 -19.56
CA HIS A 436 -25.74 20.98 -20.36
C HIS A 436 -27.27 20.78 -20.31
N GLY A 437 -27.83 20.70 -19.10
CA GLY A 437 -29.28 20.72 -18.89
C GLY A 437 -30.09 19.52 -19.43
N SER A 438 -29.47 18.42 -19.88
CA SER A 438 -30.21 17.20 -20.23
C SER A 438 -29.95 16.09 -19.20
N PRO A 439 -31.00 15.46 -18.63
CA PRO A 439 -30.85 14.31 -17.75
C PRO A 439 -30.60 13.07 -18.61
N ARG A 440 -29.49 13.02 -19.33
CA ARG A 440 -29.03 11.75 -19.89
C ARG A 440 -28.54 10.92 -18.70
N LYS A 441 -29.19 9.79 -18.47
CA LYS A 441 -28.70 8.70 -17.63
C LYS A 441 -27.31 8.29 -18.13
N THR A 442 -26.27 8.97 -17.67
CA THR A 442 -24.91 8.45 -17.77
C THR A 442 -24.89 7.19 -16.92
N ASN A 443 -24.47 6.08 -17.53
CA ASN A 443 -24.13 4.85 -16.82
C ASN A 443 -23.37 5.24 -15.54
N VAL A 444 -23.74 4.63 -14.41
CA VAL A 444 -23.11 4.85 -13.11
C VAL A 444 -21.68 4.28 -13.18
N GLN A 445 -20.80 4.97 -13.90
CA GLN A 445 -19.37 4.82 -13.77
C GLN A 445 -18.99 5.49 -12.45
N ILE A 446 -18.39 4.71 -11.56
CA ILE A 446 -17.88 5.19 -10.28
C ILE A 446 -16.74 6.17 -10.60
N GLN A 447 -17.05 7.47 -10.62
CA GLN A 447 -16.09 8.55 -10.80
C GLN A 447 -15.43 8.84 -9.44
N CYS A 448 -14.12 8.65 -9.34
CA CYS A 448 -13.34 8.98 -8.15
C CYS A 448 -12.50 10.23 -8.40
N LEU A 449 -12.66 11.25 -7.57
CA LEU A 449 -11.67 12.32 -7.46
C LEU A 449 -10.55 11.78 -6.56
N HIS A 450 -9.29 11.95 -6.97
CA HIS A 450 -8.13 11.69 -6.13
C HIS A 450 -7.41 13.03 -5.89
N GLU A 451 -7.20 13.38 -4.62
CA GLU A 451 -6.39 14.52 -4.24
C GLU A 451 -4.98 13.99 -4.13
N ILE A 452 -4.00 14.84 -4.44
CA ILE A 452 -2.60 14.51 -4.20
C ILE A 452 -2.41 14.25 -2.69
N GLY A 453 -2.42 12.98 -2.30
CA GLY A 453 -2.28 12.55 -0.91
C GLY A 453 -3.56 12.14 -0.16
N GLY A 454 -4.70 11.98 -0.83
CA GLY A 454 -5.90 11.31 -0.31
C GLY A 454 -6.81 12.12 0.63
N ASN A 455 -7.97 11.51 0.98
CA ASN A 455 -9.04 12.02 1.88
C ASN A 455 -9.98 13.13 1.40
N ILE A 456 -10.42 13.01 0.16
CA ILE A 456 -11.38 13.89 -0.52
C ILE A 456 -12.78 13.94 0.13
N GLY A 457 -13.21 12.87 0.78
CA GLY A 457 -14.59 12.72 1.27
C GLY A 457 -14.88 13.42 2.61
N GLU A 458 -13.86 13.64 3.43
CA GLU A 458 -14.08 13.89 4.87
C GLU A 458 -13.87 15.34 5.32
N TYR A 459 -13.00 16.14 4.68
CA TYR A 459 -12.64 17.47 5.20
C TYR A 459 -12.41 18.56 4.14
N CYS A 460 -12.31 19.81 4.60
CA CYS A 460 -12.33 21.03 3.80
C CYS A 460 -11.03 21.24 3.00
N PHE A 461 -11.17 21.64 1.74
CA PHE A 461 -10.04 21.84 0.83
C PHE A 461 -9.15 23.03 1.16
N GLN A 462 -7.84 22.86 1.03
CA GLN A 462 -6.87 23.97 0.98
C GLN A 462 -6.43 24.26 -0.45
N SER A 463 -6.29 25.54 -0.79
CA SER A 463 -6.06 26.05 -2.15
C SER A 463 -4.72 25.68 -2.77
N THR A 464 -3.78 25.16 -1.98
CA THR A 464 -2.38 24.97 -2.36
C THR A 464 -2.09 23.63 -3.04
N PHE A 465 -2.98 22.63 -2.98
CA PHE A 465 -2.57 21.22 -3.22
C PHE A 465 -3.36 20.46 -4.30
N LEU A 466 -4.15 21.16 -5.14
CA LEU A 466 -5.12 20.57 -6.08
C LEU A 466 -4.75 20.81 -7.55
N ASN A 467 -3.61 20.29 -8.00
CA ASN A 467 -3.20 20.45 -9.40
C ASN A 467 -2.88 19.11 -10.12
N THR A 468 -3.60 18.01 -9.86
CA THR A 468 -3.53 16.87 -10.80
C THR A 468 -4.80 16.01 -10.88
N ALA A 469 -5.32 15.95 -12.11
CA ALA A 469 -6.18 14.97 -12.78
C ALA A 469 -7.32 14.25 -12.03
N LEU A 470 -8.57 14.59 -12.41
CA LEU A 470 -9.68 13.63 -12.50
C LEU A 470 -9.31 12.54 -13.50
N THR A 471 -9.11 11.32 -13.01
CA THR A 471 -8.95 10.12 -13.84
C THR A 471 -10.22 9.30 -13.76
N GLN A 472 -10.85 9.07 -14.91
CA GLN A 472 -11.96 8.12 -15.05
C GLN A 472 -11.40 6.69 -14.93
N LYS A 473 -12.18 5.79 -14.32
CA LYS A 473 -11.89 4.36 -14.26
C LYS A 473 -12.37 3.66 -15.53
#